data_AF-V6RZE7-F1
#
_entry.id   AF-V6RZE7-F1
#
_cell.length_a   1.000
_cell.length_b   1.000
_cell.length_c   1.000
_cell.angle_alpha   90.00
_cell.angle_beta   90.00
_cell.angle_gamma   90.00
#
_symmetry.space_group_name_H-M   'P 1'
#
loop_
_entity.id
_entity.type
_entity.pdbx_description
1 polymer ?
#
loop_
_entity_poly.entity_id
_entity_poly.type
_entity_poly.pdbx_seq_one_letter_code
_entity_poly.pdbx_strand_id
1 'polypeptide(L)'
;MIRVYLDWNVFSRLEHNDEAYKRLTEILSDESKYILPYSPAHLKDLYRSYKKVGMEGIEGHLEKIQKYSKSLFIVYTIKHVLEFQFLDSKESMKQHAEAYDEHEDFDFNVDKMMEALEPFSSMLDSLFKIQLPNFTAKQTDDEKVNKEIANTRSSELVKRLMGTEETISMKDMMQNLMTMSSTLYEDDSYSEWREGFQQDIKVSGRIKDKRFNPMETLDENAQKLQKKDFMELFESMLIGEDKKSFFNKIIALVRQLDFHGFYPDKIEKGHHLDNVETDYEHIAYATSCDIFIVNDNKTKAKAALAYELLKLNVRVVTPKEYVEFIEKNSAEIENGQHLVDYLFWIPTTEPTLEINGRNAHYIPSFVLNYFNMASYPIDNPKSIILQKMDTPNRVGIFVKEIEAIKEKLISFYGTQLKEFGNVGEDTYLIAWLTDELVLIKLQLSEGNFTLEVSQCKKMTRYEKFIASGKSIIGKVSQIMRFR
;
A
#
# COMPACT_ATOMS: atom_id res chain seq x y z
N MET A 1 -4.71 14.46 12.96
CA MET A 1 -3.32 14.40 12.47
C MET A 1 -3.29 13.76 11.09
N ILE A 2 -2.29 14.13 10.29
CA ILE A 2 -2.05 13.66 8.92
C ILE A 2 -0.99 12.56 8.99
N ARG A 3 -1.28 11.39 8.43
CA ARG A 3 -0.34 10.26 8.36
C ARG A 3 0.48 10.39 7.08
N VAL A 4 1.80 10.42 7.20
CA VAL A 4 2.71 10.56 6.06
C VAL A 4 3.68 9.41 6.06
N TYR A 5 3.65 8.61 5.01
CA TYR A 5 4.62 7.55 4.78
C TYR A 5 5.75 8.10 3.90
N LEU A 6 6.99 7.88 4.32
CA LEU A 6 8.17 8.30 3.57
C LEU A 6 8.81 7.07 2.96
N ASP A 7 9.17 7.13 1.69
CA ASP A 7 10.07 6.15 1.09
C ASP A 7 11.47 6.25 1.74
N TRP A 8 12.24 5.15 1.75
CA TRP A 8 13.62 5.19 2.27
C TRP A 8 14.50 6.25 1.60
N ASN A 9 14.34 6.47 0.28
CA ASN A 9 15.09 7.48 -0.46
C ASN A 9 14.76 8.93 -0.04
N VAL A 10 13.65 9.12 0.67
CA VAL A 10 13.28 10.39 1.31
C VAL A 10 13.70 10.38 2.77
N PHE A 11 13.36 9.33 3.51
CA PHE A 11 13.59 9.20 4.95
C PHE A 11 15.07 9.36 5.29
N SER A 12 15.96 8.65 4.58
CA SER A 12 17.40 8.71 4.78
C SER A 12 17.99 10.11 4.60
N ARG A 13 17.34 10.93 3.76
CA ARG A 13 17.73 12.29 3.38
C ARG A 13 17.03 13.39 4.16
N LEU A 14 16.18 13.07 5.14
CA LEU A 14 15.74 14.07 6.11
C LEU A 14 16.99 14.70 6.76
N GLU A 15 16.95 16.01 7.01
CA GLU A 15 18.09 16.80 7.52
C GLU A 15 19.29 16.91 6.55
N HIS A 16 19.14 16.50 5.29
CA HIS A 16 20.16 16.76 4.28
C HIS A 16 20.23 18.26 3.96
N ASN A 17 21.41 18.74 3.52
CA ASN A 17 21.64 20.16 3.25
C ASN A 17 20.87 20.74 2.04
N ASP A 18 20.05 19.93 1.36
CA ASP A 18 19.22 20.37 0.25
C ASP A 18 18.01 21.16 0.77
N GLU A 19 17.70 22.29 0.13
CA GLU A 19 16.66 23.21 0.61
C GLU A 19 15.28 22.57 0.71
N ALA A 20 14.91 21.73 -0.26
CA ALA A 20 13.61 21.06 -0.24
C ALA A 20 13.53 20.06 0.93
N TYR A 21 14.62 19.37 1.24
CA TYR A 21 14.67 18.44 2.37
C TYR A 21 14.70 19.14 3.72
N LYS A 22 15.43 20.26 3.86
CA LYS A 22 15.37 21.09 5.07
C LYS A 22 13.95 21.55 5.34
N ARG A 23 13.30 22.12 4.33
CA ARG A 23 11.93 22.62 4.46
C ARG A 23 10.93 21.50 4.74
N LEU A 24 11.08 20.34 4.07
CA LEU A 24 10.30 19.15 4.37
C LEU A 24 10.48 18.73 5.83
N THR A 25 11.72 18.68 6.33
CA THR A 25 12.01 18.33 7.71
C THR A 25 11.36 19.31 8.69
N GLU A 26 11.42 20.62 8.45
CA GLU A 26 10.74 21.62 9.28
C GLU A 26 9.23 21.37 9.35
N ILE A 27 8.60 21.11 8.21
CA ILE A 27 7.15 20.85 8.12
C ILE A 27 6.80 19.58 8.90
N LEU A 28 7.50 18.47 8.63
CA LEU A 28 7.19 17.16 9.21
C LEU A 28 7.57 17.03 10.69
N SER A 29 8.38 17.96 11.23
CA SER A 29 8.74 17.98 12.64
C SER A 29 7.62 18.46 13.56
N ASP A 30 6.52 18.98 13.03
CA ASP A 30 5.36 19.39 13.82
C ASP A 30 4.54 18.15 14.27
N GLU A 31 4.91 17.64 15.44
CA GLU A 31 4.31 16.45 16.06
C GLU A 31 2.83 16.64 16.43
N SER A 32 2.30 17.87 16.40
CA SER A 32 0.85 18.11 16.58
C SER A 32 0.06 17.88 15.28
N LYS A 33 0.74 17.86 14.14
CA LYS A 33 0.13 17.73 12.81
C LYS A 33 0.38 16.38 12.18
N TYR A 34 1.60 15.83 12.31
CA TYR A 34 2.04 14.70 11.49
C TYR A 34 2.30 13.42 12.30
N ILE A 35 2.00 12.28 11.68
CA ILE A 35 2.35 10.94 12.16
C ILE A 35 3.17 10.26 11.06
N LEU A 36 4.38 9.79 11.40
CA LEU A 36 5.37 9.29 10.44
C LEU A 36 5.74 7.83 10.74
N PRO A 37 4.96 6.83 10.30
CA PRO A 37 5.34 5.46 10.58
C PRO A 37 6.53 4.99 9.74
N TYR A 38 7.27 4.02 10.27
CA TYR A 38 8.23 3.21 9.50
C TYR A 38 7.73 1.77 9.38
N SER A 39 8.38 0.93 8.58
CA SER A 39 7.90 -0.42 8.24
C SER A 39 9.03 -1.39 7.90
N PRO A 40 8.78 -2.70 7.76
CA PRO A 40 9.78 -3.67 7.34
C PRO A 40 10.54 -3.30 6.05
N ALA A 41 9.89 -2.62 5.10
CA ALA A 41 10.54 -2.18 3.86
C ALA A 41 11.75 -1.24 4.13
N HIS A 42 11.61 -0.33 5.11
CA HIS A 42 12.72 0.53 5.54
C HIS A 42 13.88 -0.27 6.12
N LEU A 43 13.57 -1.32 6.90
CA LEU A 43 14.58 -2.19 7.48
C LEU A 43 15.30 -3.01 6.40
N LYS A 44 14.57 -3.51 5.39
CA LYS A 44 15.15 -4.22 4.23
C LYS A 44 16.12 -3.34 3.46
N ASP A 45 15.75 -2.10 3.18
CA ASP A 45 16.65 -1.15 2.51
C ASP A 45 17.90 -0.86 3.33
N LEU A 46 17.74 -0.71 4.65
CA LEU A 46 18.86 -0.47 5.55
C LEU A 46 19.74 -1.71 5.77
N TYR A 47 19.14 -2.91 5.73
CA TYR A 47 19.82 -4.18 5.92
C TYR A 47 20.93 -4.39 4.88
N ARG A 48 20.75 -3.90 3.65
CA ARG A 48 21.80 -3.93 2.62
C ARG A 48 23.03 -3.12 3.00
N SER A 49 22.84 -1.99 3.70
CA SER A 49 23.95 -1.21 4.26
C SER A 49 24.53 -1.92 5.47
N TYR A 50 23.70 -2.46 6.36
CA TYR A 50 24.11 -3.26 7.51
C TYR A 50 25.05 -4.41 7.13
N LYS A 51 24.74 -5.19 6.08
CA LYS A 51 25.63 -6.27 5.60
C LYS A 51 27.04 -5.79 5.25
N LYS A 52 27.20 -4.51 4.87
CA LYS A 52 28.49 -3.94 4.45
C LYS A 52 29.25 -3.27 5.59
N VAL A 53 28.54 -2.58 6.48
CA VAL A 53 29.17 -1.70 7.49
C VAL A 53 28.82 -2.06 8.94
N GLY A 54 28.02 -3.11 9.16
CA GLY A 54 27.57 -3.54 10.48
C GLY A 54 26.60 -2.56 11.14
N MET A 55 26.22 -2.86 12.40
CA MET A 55 25.27 -2.05 13.18
C MET A 55 25.79 -0.64 13.45
N GLU A 56 27.08 -0.49 13.78
CA GLU A 56 27.70 0.82 14.04
C GLU A 56 27.60 1.74 12.81
N GLY A 57 27.77 1.20 11.61
CA GLY A 57 27.71 1.98 10.37
C GLY A 57 26.30 2.43 9.97
N ILE A 58 25.24 1.86 10.56
CA ILE A 58 23.84 2.25 10.31
C ILE A 58 23.16 2.91 11.51
N GLU A 59 23.85 3.09 12.63
CA GLU A 59 23.26 3.57 13.87
C GLU A 59 22.57 4.95 13.71
N GLY A 60 23.23 5.90 13.04
CA GLY A 60 22.65 7.23 12.79
C GLY A 60 21.37 7.18 11.92
N HIS A 61 21.22 6.17 11.07
CA HIS A 61 20.00 5.96 10.31
C HIS A 61 18.86 5.46 11.18
N LEU A 62 19.14 4.51 12.08
CA LEU A 62 18.16 3.99 13.04
C LEU A 62 17.71 5.08 14.00
N GLU A 63 18.63 5.90 14.52
CA GLU A 63 18.31 7.03 15.39
C GLU A 63 17.41 8.06 14.70
N LYS A 64 17.63 8.29 13.39
CA LYS A 64 16.74 9.12 12.59
C LYS A 64 15.34 8.52 12.46
N ILE A 65 15.24 7.22 12.16
CA ILE A 65 13.95 6.51 12.14
C ILE A 65 13.24 6.66 13.49
N GLN A 66 13.95 6.41 14.58
CA GLN A 66 13.42 6.52 15.95
C GLN A 66 12.94 7.94 16.27
N LYS A 67 13.72 8.96 15.91
CA LYS A 67 13.42 10.38 16.15
C LYS A 67 12.11 10.81 15.51
N TYR A 68 11.89 10.47 14.24
CA TYR A 68 10.73 10.93 13.48
C TYR A 68 9.51 10.04 13.65
N SER A 69 9.70 8.72 13.73
CA SER A 69 8.58 7.78 13.84
C SER A 69 8.06 7.59 15.26
N LYS A 70 8.87 7.93 16.28
CA LYS A 70 8.55 7.67 17.69
C LYS A 70 8.19 6.21 17.94
N SER A 71 8.96 5.31 17.34
CA SER A 71 8.73 3.86 17.36
C SER A 71 7.44 3.40 16.68
N LEU A 72 6.69 4.25 15.99
CA LEU A 72 5.47 3.83 15.30
C LEU A 72 5.82 2.99 14.07
N PHE A 73 5.61 1.70 14.18
CA PHE A 73 5.93 0.69 13.18
C PHE A 73 4.66 0.14 12.55
N ILE A 74 4.55 0.16 11.23
CA ILE A 74 3.50 -0.54 10.51
C ILE A 74 4.02 -1.87 9.98
N VAL A 75 3.29 -2.94 10.26
CA VAL A 75 3.65 -4.31 9.88
C VAL A 75 2.48 -5.02 9.23
N TYR A 76 2.77 -5.79 8.19
CA TYR A 76 1.85 -6.76 7.62
C TYR A 76 2.04 -8.10 8.33
N THR A 77 1.02 -8.56 9.06
CA THR A 77 1.13 -9.75 9.92
C THR A 77 0.80 -11.04 9.18
N ILE A 78 1.19 -12.18 9.77
CA ILE A 78 0.84 -13.53 9.31
C ILE A 78 -0.68 -13.78 9.20
N LYS A 79 -1.51 -12.94 9.82
CA LYS A 79 -2.98 -12.99 9.72
C LYS A 79 -3.50 -12.23 8.50
N HIS A 80 -2.61 -11.78 7.63
CA HIS A 80 -2.89 -11.01 6.41
C HIS A 80 -3.54 -9.64 6.66
N VAL A 81 -3.19 -9.01 7.78
CA VAL A 81 -3.71 -7.70 8.19
C VAL A 81 -2.56 -6.74 8.47
N LEU A 82 -2.75 -5.47 8.11
CA LEU A 82 -1.86 -4.40 8.52
C LEU A 82 -2.17 -3.99 9.96
N GLU A 83 -1.13 -3.83 10.75
CA GLU A 83 -1.21 -3.42 12.15
C GLU A 83 -0.14 -2.38 12.45
N PHE A 84 -0.44 -1.47 13.38
CA PHE A 84 0.54 -0.56 13.96
C PHE A 84 1.02 -1.11 15.29
N GLN A 85 2.30 -0.98 15.55
CA GLN A 85 2.98 -1.42 16.75
C GLN A 85 3.94 -0.32 17.20
N PHE A 86 4.28 -0.31 18.48
CA PHE A 86 5.36 0.52 18.99
C PHE A 86 6.60 -0.34 19.16
N LEU A 87 7.54 -0.21 18.22
CA LEU A 87 8.77 -0.98 18.19
C LEU A 87 9.96 -0.03 18.01
N ASP A 88 10.98 -0.17 18.85
CA ASP A 88 12.21 0.60 18.72
C ASP A 88 12.95 0.23 17.43
N SER A 89 13.49 1.23 16.74
CA SER A 89 14.15 1.01 15.45
C SER A 89 15.37 0.08 15.55
N LYS A 90 16.19 0.17 16.60
CA LYS A 90 17.38 -0.67 16.77
C LYS A 90 16.98 -2.11 17.08
N GLU A 91 15.98 -2.28 17.95
CA GLU A 91 15.41 -3.60 18.24
C GLU A 91 14.77 -4.24 17.00
N SER A 92 13.99 -3.47 16.23
CA SER A 92 13.37 -3.95 14.99
C SER A 92 14.41 -4.39 13.96
N MET A 93 15.51 -3.65 13.83
CA MET A 93 16.60 -3.96 12.92
C MET A 93 17.35 -5.23 13.34
N LYS A 94 17.54 -5.42 14.65
CA LYS A 94 18.15 -6.63 15.20
C LYS A 94 17.30 -7.86 14.94
N GLN A 95 16.00 -7.80 15.24
CA GLN A 95 15.06 -8.89 14.94
C GLN A 95 15.01 -9.21 13.45
N HIS A 96 15.08 -8.17 12.60
CA HIS A 96 15.14 -8.33 11.16
C HIS A 96 16.42 -9.03 10.70
N ALA A 97 17.58 -8.62 11.23
CA ALA A 97 18.86 -9.25 10.92
C ALA A 97 18.93 -10.71 11.38
N GLU A 98 18.48 -11.00 12.61
CA GLU A 98 18.42 -12.37 13.15
C GLU A 98 17.54 -13.27 12.26
N ALA A 99 16.37 -12.79 11.84
CA ALA A 99 15.50 -13.56 10.95
C ALA A 99 16.13 -13.79 9.57
N TYR A 100 16.85 -12.82 9.01
CA TYR A 100 17.51 -12.98 7.71
C TYR A 100 18.73 -13.90 7.77
N ASP A 101 19.55 -13.79 8.82
CA ASP A 101 20.74 -14.63 9.00
C ASP A 101 20.33 -16.10 9.21
N GLU A 102 19.23 -16.37 9.95
CA GLU A 102 18.63 -17.72 10.05
C GLU A 102 18.14 -18.27 8.70
N HIS A 103 17.73 -17.39 7.77
CA HIS A 103 17.28 -17.76 6.44
C HIS A 103 18.41 -17.92 5.41
N GLU A 104 19.52 -17.19 5.51
CA GLU A 104 20.70 -17.36 4.64
C GLU A 104 21.39 -18.73 4.84
N ASP A 105 21.36 -19.28 6.05
CA ASP A 105 21.87 -20.63 6.33
C ASP A 105 20.96 -21.75 5.78
N PHE A 106 19.73 -21.41 5.37
CA PHE A 106 18.74 -22.35 4.83
C PHE A 106 18.76 -22.35 3.28
N ASP A 107 19.87 -22.79 2.71
CA ASP A 107 20.01 -23.01 1.26
C ASP A 107 19.02 -24.10 0.77
N PHE A 108 17.89 -23.65 0.24
CA PHE A 108 16.73 -24.43 -0.19
C PHE A 108 17.02 -25.11 -1.55
N ASN A 109 17.87 -26.13 -1.57
CA ASN A 109 18.03 -26.98 -2.75
C ASN A 109 17.17 -28.25 -2.66
N VAL A 110 16.89 -28.89 -3.81
CA VAL A 110 16.07 -30.12 -3.89
C VAL A 110 16.62 -31.20 -2.95
N ASP A 111 17.94 -31.33 -2.84
CA ASP A 111 18.58 -32.38 -2.07
C ASP A 111 18.41 -32.17 -0.55
N LYS A 112 18.51 -30.93 -0.04
CA LYS A 112 18.22 -30.59 1.36
C LYS A 112 16.73 -30.66 1.69
N MET A 113 15.87 -30.32 0.74
CA MET A 113 14.43 -30.58 0.87
C MET A 113 14.16 -32.09 0.94
N MET A 114 14.89 -32.90 0.17
CA MET A 114 14.82 -34.36 0.20
C MET A 114 15.32 -34.94 1.52
N GLU A 115 16.36 -34.37 2.11
CA GLU A 115 16.82 -34.71 3.47
C GLU A 115 15.75 -34.37 4.52
N ALA A 116 15.12 -33.18 4.44
CA ALA A 116 14.05 -32.79 5.37
C ALA A 116 12.77 -33.64 5.20
N LEU A 117 12.53 -34.16 4.00
CA LEU A 117 11.39 -35.01 3.67
C LEU A 117 11.76 -36.51 3.64
N GLU A 118 12.95 -36.90 4.12
CA GLU A 118 13.42 -38.29 4.22
C GLU A 118 12.36 -39.22 4.85
N PRO A 119 11.59 -38.81 5.89
CA PRO A 119 10.52 -39.62 6.46
C PRO A 119 9.39 -40.00 5.47
N PHE A 120 9.29 -39.29 4.34
CA PHE A 120 8.31 -39.50 3.27
C PHE A 120 8.94 -39.99 1.94
N SER A 121 10.23 -40.33 1.95
CA SER A 121 11.04 -40.71 0.78
C SER A 121 10.37 -41.73 -0.14
N SER A 122 9.76 -42.79 0.41
CA SER A 122 9.09 -43.82 -0.39
C SER A 122 7.88 -43.32 -1.20
N MET A 123 7.16 -42.31 -0.70
CA MET A 123 6.06 -41.66 -1.43
C MET A 123 6.59 -40.72 -2.50
N LEU A 124 7.63 -39.95 -2.17
CA LEU A 124 8.28 -38.99 -3.08
C LEU A 124 9.01 -39.68 -4.25
N ASP A 125 9.63 -40.83 -4.02
CA ASP A 125 10.30 -41.64 -5.05
C ASP A 125 9.36 -42.04 -6.19
N SER A 126 8.09 -42.30 -5.87
CA SER A 126 7.09 -42.65 -6.87
C SER A 126 6.63 -41.44 -7.68
N LEU A 127 6.47 -40.28 -7.03
CA LEU A 127 6.09 -39.02 -7.67
C LEU A 127 7.21 -38.48 -8.57
N PHE A 128 8.47 -38.58 -8.13
CA PHE A 128 9.63 -38.08 -8.87
C PHE A 128 10.02 -38.91 -10.08
N LYS A 129 9.56 -40.17 -10.16
CA LYS A 129 9.69 -40.99 -11.37
C LYS A 129 8.61 -40.70 -12.41
N ILE A 130 7.59 -39.91 -12.09
CA ILE A 130 6.56 -39.52 -13.06
C ILE A 130 7.21 -38.69 -14.16
N GLN A 131 7.07 -39.18 -15.40
CA GLN A 131 7.48 -38.49 -16.61
C GLN A 131 6.28 -37.70 -17.15
N LEU A 132 6.43 -36.38 -17.23
CA LEU A 132 5.44 -35.49 -17.82
C LEU A 132 5.81 -35.25 -19.30
N PRO A 133 4.83 -35.28 -20.22
CA PRO A 133 5.08 -34.92 -21.60
C PRO A 133 5.47 -33.44 -21.70
N ASN A 134 6.59 -33.15 -22.36
CA ASN A 134 7.01 -31.78 -22.64
C ASN A 134 6.29 -31.28 -23.89
N PHE A 135 5.26 -30.46 -23.67
CA PHE A 135 4.47 -29.87 -24.73
C PHE A 135 5.22 -28.79 -25.54
N THR A 136 6.41 -28.36 -25.10
CA THR A 136 7.28 -27.46 -25.88
C THR A 136 8.18 -28.18 -26.87
N ALA A 137 8.41 -29.49 -26.67
CA ALA A 137 9.26 -30.30 -27.53
C ALA A 137 8.52 -30.86 -28.77
N LYS A 138 7.17 -30.86 -28.75
CA LYS A 138 6.36 -31.37 -29.86
C LYS A 138 5.93 -30.27 -30.82
N GLN A 139 6.54 -30.21 -32.00
CA GLN A 139 5.80 -29.79 -33.19
C GLN A 139 4.80 -30.90 -33.53
N THR A 140 3.53 -30.56 -33.60
CA THR A 140 2.48 -31.46 -34.11
C THR A 140 2.31 -31.25 -35.62
N ASP A 141 1.71 -32.19 -36.36
CA ASP A 141 1.39 -31.94 -37.78
C ASP A 141 0.21 -30.96 -37.97
N ASP A 142 -0.44 -30.56 -36.87
CA ASP A 142 -1.57 -29.64 -36.89
C ASP A 142 -1.07 -28.18 -36.80
N GLU A 143 -1.06 -27.52 -37.96
CA GLU A 143 -0.63 -26.13 -38.13
C GLU A 143 -1.40 -25.13 -37.23
N LYS A 144 -2.62 -25.49 -36.81
CA LYS A 144 -3.49 -24.66 -35.96
C LYS A 144 -3.09 -24.81 -34.48
N VAL A 145 -2.82 -26.03 -34.04
CA VAL A 145 -2.29 -26.33 -32.70
C VAL A 145 -0.88 -25.77 -32.54
N ASN A 146 -0.03 -25.90 -33.54
CA ASN A 146 1.30 -25.28 -33.54
C ASN A 146 1.22 -23.74 -33.52
N LYS A 147 0.27 -23.14 -34.23
CA LYS A 147 0.02 -21.69 -34.13
C LYS A 147 -0.54 -21.28 -32.77
N GLU A 148 -1.40 -22.08 -32.15
CA GLU A 148 -1.91 -21.81 -30.80
C GLU A 148 -0.82 -21.97 -29.73
N ILE A 149 0.04 -22.99 -29.81
CA ILE A 149 1.22 -23.18 -28.94
C ILE A 149 2.26 -22.07 -29.18
N ALA A 150 2.52 -21.69 -30.43
CA ALA A 150 3.41 -20.57 -30.75
C ALA A 150 2.83 -19.20 -30.36
N ASN A 151 1.50 -19.06 -30.31
CA ASN A 151 0.81 -17.84 -29.87
C ASN A 151 0.47 -17.85 -28.37
N THR A 152 0.63 -18.98 -27.67
CA THR A 152 0.54 -19.03 -26.20
C THR A 152 1.91 -19.25 -25.58
N ARG A 153 2.43 -18.11 -25.08
CA ARG A 153 3.10 -17.96 -23.79
C ARG A 153 4.56 -18.39 -23.74
N SER A 154 5.45 -17.41 -23.53
CA SER A 154 6.62 -17.57 -22.68
C SER A 154 7.60 -18.67 -23.10
N SER A 155 8.01 -18.70 -24.38
CA SER A 155 8.78 -19.82 -24.93
C SER A 155 10.11 -20.08 -24.21
N GLU A 156 10.76 -19.05 -23.67
CA GLU A 156 12.01 -19.20 -22.92
C GLU A 156 11.75 -19.75 -21.50
N LEU A 157 10.69 -19.27 -20.84
CA LEU A 157 10.32 -19.67 -19.48
C LEU A 157 9.83 -21.10 -19.39
N VAL A 158 8.96 -21.49 -20.33
CA VAL A 158 8.47 -22.85 -20.39
C VAL A 158 9.60 -23.79 -20.77
N LYS A 159 10.56 -23.37 -21.62
CA LYS A 159 11.78 -24.15 -21.88
C LYS A 159 12.70 -24.24 -20.66
N ARG A 160 12.85 -23.19 -19.85
CA ARG A 160 13.62 -23.24 -18.60
C ARG A 160 12.97 -24.18 -17.58
N LEU A 161 11.64 -24.18 -17.47
CA LEU A 161 10.90 -25.04 -16.54
C LEU A 161 10.83 -26.50 -17.03
N MET A 162 10.48 -26.70 -18.30
CA MET A 162 10.18 -28.01 -18.89
C MET A 162 11.36 -28.66 -19.61
N GLY A 163 12.46 -27.94 -19.80
CA GLY A 163 13.59 -28.40 -20.60
C GLY A 163 13.29 -28.43 -22.11
N THR A 164 14.21 -29.03 -22.87
CA THR A 164 14.09 -29.20 -24.33
C THR A 164 13.81 -30.65 -24.75
N GLU A 165 13.85 -31.59 -23.81
CA GLU A 165 13.59 -33.01 -24.04
C GLU A 165 12.09 -33.29 -24.19
N GLU A 166 11.71 -34.39 -24.87
CA GLU A 166 10.30 -34.74 -25.13
C GLU A 166 9.48 -35.03 -23.87
N THR A 167 10.14 -35.39 -22.78
CA THR A 167 9.54 -35.63 -21.46
C THR A 167 10.46 -35.06 -20.39
N ILE A 168 9.87 -34.62 -19.27
CA ILE A 168 10.62 -34.17 -18.08
C ILE A 168 10.14 -34.94 -16.86
N SER A 169 11.06 -35.36 -15.99
CA SER A 169 10.67 -35.97 -14.72
C SER A 169 10.12 -34.91 -13.76
N MET A 170 9.20 -35.28 -12.86
CA MET A 170 8.73 -34.34 -11.83
C MET A 170 9.88 -33.82 -10.96
N LYS A 171 10.92 -34.63 -10.73
CA LYS A 171 12.12 -34.20 -10.01
C LYS A 171 12.83 -33.06 -10.74
N ASP A 172 13.10 -33.26 -12.03
CA ASP A 172 13.81 -32.28 -12.84
C ASP A 172 12.98 -31.01 -13.04
N MET A 173 11.66 -31.14 -13.18
CA MET A 173 10.76 -29.98 -13.26
C MET A 173 10.76 -29.17 -11.95
N MET A 174 10.75 -29.83 -10.79
CA MET A 174 10.86 -29.16 -9.49
C MET A 174 12.25 -28.54 -9.28
N GLN A 175 13.29 -29.22 -9.73
CA GLN A 175 14.65 -28.68 -9.69
C GLN A 175 14.78 -27.43 -10.55
N ASN A 176 14.28 -27.47 -11.79
CA ASN A 176 14.20 -26.32 -12.67
C ASN A 176 13.39 -25.18 -12.04
N LEU A 177 12.25 -25.47 -11.41
CA LEU A 177 11.44 -24.47 -10.72
C LEU A 177 12.20 -23.81 -9.55
N MET A 178 12.90 -24.59 -8.72
CA MET A 178 13.67 -24.04 -7.60
C MET A 178 14.90 -23.27 -8.07
N THR A 179 15.61 -23.74 -9.09
CA THR A 179 16.70 -22.99 -9.74
C THR A 179 16.19 -21.70 -10.37
N MET A 180 15.03 -21.73 -11.04
CA MET A 180 14.38 -20.52 -11.53
C MET A 180 14.03 -19.57 -10.39
N SER A 181 13.52 -20.09 -9.27
CA SER A 181 13.19 -19.29 -8.09
C SER A 181 14.41 -18.65 -7.44
N SER A 182 15.56 -19.34 -7.37
CA SER A 182 16.79 -18.78 -6.79
C SER A 182 17.44 -17.75 -7.72
N THR A 183 17.53 -18.07 -9.02
CA THR A 183 18.13 -17.17 -10.03
C THR A 183 17.38 -15.84 -10.16
N LEU A 184 16.06 -15.82 -9.96
CA LEU A 184 15.27 -14.58 -9.90
C LEU A 184 15.83 -13.50 -8.95
N TYR A 185 16.50 -13.91 -7.87
CA TYR A 185 17.08 -12.99 -6.88
C TYR A 185 18.59 -12.73 -7.10
N GLU A 186 19.26 -13.57 -7.89
CA GLU A 186 20.71 -13.58 -8.05
C GLU A 186 21.20 -12.97 -9.37
N ASP A 187 20.41 -13.02 -10.44
CA ASP A 187 20.78 -12.55 -11.78
C ASP A 187 19.71 -11.66 -12.47
N ASP A 188 19.87 -11.42 -13.77
CA ASP A 188 18.97 -10.61 -14.59
C ASP A 188 17.70 -11.34 -15.08
N SER A 189 17.45 -12.56 -14.60
CA SER A 189 16.31 -13.40 -15.01
C SER A 189 14.97 -12.68 -14.91
N TYR A 190 14.70 -11.90 -13.86
CA TYR A 190 13.44 -11.16 -13.77
C TYR A 190 13.25 -10.17 -14.93
N SER A 191 14.31 -9.45 -15.32
CA SER A 191 14.26 -8.55 -16.48
C SER A 191 13.96 -9.34 -17.75
N GLU A 192 14.63 -10.47 -17.96
CA GLU A 192 14.40 -11.34 -19.13
C GLU A 192 12.96 -11.84 -19.19
N TRP A 193 12.40 -12.26 -18.05
CA TRP A 193 11.04 -12.79 -17.95
C TRP A 193 10.01 -11.73 -18.32
N ARG A 194 10.19 -10.55 -17.74
CA ARG A 194 9.36 -9.40 -18.01
C ARG A 194 9.46 -8.98 -19.47
N GLU A 195 10.66 -8.87 -20.03
CA GLU A 195 10.88 -8.47 -21.42
C GLU A 195 10.28 -9.48 -22.39
N GLY A 196 10.42 -10.78 -22.11
CA GLY A 196 9.76 -11.84 -22.87
C GLY A 196 8.24 -11.68 -22.85
N PHE A 197 7.64 -11.48 -21.68
CA PHE A 197 6.20 -11.20 -21.56
C PHE A 197 5.79 -9.95 -22.36
N GLN A 198 6.57 -8.86 -22.28
CA GLN A 198 6.28 -7.62 -22.99
C GLN A 198 6.33 -7.79 -24.52
N GLN A 199 7.27 -8.59 -25.02
CA GLN A 199 7.37 -8.95 -26.42
C GLN A 199 6.17 -9.79 -26.88
N ASP A 200 5.77 -10.78 -26.07
CA ASP A 200 4.65 -11.68 -26.36
C ASP A 200 3.34 -10.92 -26.54
N ILE A 201 3.02 -10.01 -25.62
CA ILE A 201 1.78 -9.22 -25.69
C ILE A 201 1.92 -7.97 -26.56
N LYS A 202 3.10 -7.78 -27.17
CA LYS A 202 3.46 -6.62 -27.99
C LYS A 202 3.10 -5.32 -27.26
N VAL A 203 3.63 -5.14 -26.05
CA VAL A 203 3.39 -3.94 -25.25
C VAL A 203 3.69 -2.71 -26.11
N SER A 204 2.72 -1.82 -26.17
CA SER A 204 2.88 -0.57 -26.90
C SER A 204 3.91 0.32 -26.20
N GLY A 205 4.94 0.76 -26.92
CA GLY A 205 5.91 1.73 -26.41
C GLY A 205 5.30 3.08 -25.99
N ARG A 206 4.03 3.33 -26.38
CA ARG A 206 3.24 4.51 -25.96
C ARG A 206 3.00 4.57 -24.47
N ILE A 207 3.07 3.44 -23.74
CA ILE A 207 2.81 3.41 -22.30
C ILE A 207 3.79 4.27 -21.49
N LYS A 208 4.95 4.62 -22.07
CA LYS A 208 5.98 5.49 -21.47
C LYS A 208 5.91 6.94 -21.97
N ASP A 209 5.06 7.21 -22.97
CA ASP A 209 4.95 8.52 -23.59
C ASP A 209 3.87 9.35 -22.90
N LYS A 210 4.29 10.47 -22.32
CA LYS A 210 3.42 11.38 -21.54
C LYS A 210 2.25 11.96 -22.35
N ARG A 211 2.26 11.85 -23.69
CA ARG A 211 1.17 12.29 -24.57
C ARG A 211 -0.02 11.33 -24.58
N PHE A 212 0.17 10.09 -24.14
CA PHE A 212 -0.86 9.07 -24.11
C PHE A 212 -1.31 8.80 -22.68
N ASN A 213 -2.57 8.43 -22.52
CA ASN A 213 -3.08 7.97 -21.24
C ASN A 213 -2.55 6.54 -20.98
N PRO A 214 -1.81 6.32 -19.87
CA PRO A 214 -1.32 4.98 -19.53
C PRO A 214 -2.45 3.96 -19.39
N MET A 215 -3.61 4.35 -18.86
CA MET A 215 -4.78 3.46 -18.70
C MET A 215 -5.26 2.93 -20.05
N GLU A 216 -5.41 3.79 -21.05
CA GLU A 216 -5.84 3.37 -22.40
C GLU A 216 -4.87 2.36 -22.99
N THR A 217 -3.56 2.57 -22.79
CA THR A 217 -2.54 1.65 -23.29
C THR A 217 -2.56 0.30 -22.54
N LEU A 218 -2.85 0.32 -21.24
CA LEU A 218 -3.03 -0.90 -20.44
C LEU A 218 -4.27 -1.69 -20.89
N ASP A 219 -5.38 -1.00 -21.15
CA ASP A 219 -6.61 -1.61 -21.66
C ASP A 219 -6.41 -2.21 -23.06
N GLU A 220 -5.70 -1.52 -23.97
CA GLU A 220 -5.29 -2.06 -25.25
C GLU A 220 -4.47 -3.36 -25.10
N ASN A 221 -3.55 -3.40 -24.13
CA ASN A 221 -2.75 -4.59 -23.84
C ASN A 221 -3.62 -5.73 -23.29
N ALA A 222 -4.61 -5.43 -22.45
CA ALA A 222 -5.54 -6.41 -21.90
C ALA A 222 -6.47 -7.00 -22.97
N GLN A 223 -6.92 -6.18 -23.92
CA GLN A 223 -7.77 -6.62 -25.04
C GLN A 223 -7.07 -7.60 -25.97
N LYS A 224 -5.75 -7.47 -26.16
CA LYS A 224 -4.95 -8.49 -26.90
C LYS A 224 -4.98 -9.86 -26.22
N LEU A 225 -5.21 -9.90 -24.91
CA LEU A 225 -5.38 -11.10 -24.11
C LEU A 225 -6.85 -11.49 -23.91
N GLN A 226 -7.76 -10.93 -24.73
CA GLN A 226 -9.21 -11.21 -24.70
C GLN A 226 -9.86 -10.84 -23.36
N LYS A 227 -9.34 -9.81 -22.68
CA LYS A 227 -9.97 -9.19 -21.50
C LYS A 227 -10.53 -7.83 -21.87
N LYS A 228 -11.62 -7.42 -21.22
CA LYS A 228 -12.30 -6.15 -21.53
C LYS A 228 -11.41 -4.94 -21.24
N ASP A 229 -10.79 -4.95 -20.07
CA ASP A 229 -9.95 -3.88 -19.52
C ASP A 229 -8.83 -4.46 -18.65
N PHE A 230 -7.85 -3.62 -18.30
CA PHE A 230 -6.69 -4.02 -17.51
C PHE A 230 -7.06 -4.54 -16.14
N MET A 231 -8.07 -3.95 -15.49
CA MET A 231 -8.51 -4.39 -14.17
C MET A 231 -9.16 -5.78 -14.22
N GLU A 232 -9.94 -6.10 -15.26
CA GLU A 232 -10.45 -7.47 -15.45
C GLU A 232 -9.31 -8.48 -15.62
N LEU A 233 -8.29 -8.14 -16.41
CA LEU A 233 -7.10 -8.98 -16.58
C LEU A 233 -6.41 -9.21 -15.24
N PHE A 234 -6.12 -8.12 -14.51
CA PHE A 234 -5.46 -8.14 -13.22
C PHE A 234 -6.21 -9.02 -12.20
N GLU A 235 -7.52 -8.80 -12.02
CA GLU A 235 -8.34 -9.57 -11.08
C GLU A 235 -8.38 -11.06 -11.44
N SER A 236 -8.32 -11.39 -12.74
CA SER A 236 -8.27 -12.77 -13.21
C SER A 236 -6.94 -13.48 -12.91
N MET A 237 -5.85 -12.72 -12.75
CA MET A 237 -4.51 -13.22 -12.43
C MET A 237 -4.26 -13.34 -10.93
N LEU A 238 -5.10 -12.74 -10.07
CA LEU A 238 -4.95 -12.87 -8.62
C LEU A 238 -5.15 -14.33 -8.19
N ILE A 239 -4.20 -14.85 -7.42
CA ILE A 239 -4.22 -16.22 -6.89
C ILE A 239 -4.02 -16.22 -5.38
N GLY A 240 -4.48 -17.28 -4.71
CA GLY A 240 -4.14 -17.55 -3.31
C GLY A 240 -4.35 -16.36 -2.35
N GLU A 241 -3.24 -15.85 -1.82
CA GLU A 241 -3.20 -14.79 -0.81
C GLU A 241 -3.49 -13.40 -1.37
N ASP A 242 -3.19 -13.14 -2.64
CA ASP A 242 -3.42 -11.82 -3.26
C ASP A 242 -4.92 -11.48 -3.28
N LYS A 243 -5.78 -12.49 -3.37
CA LYS A 243 -7.25 -12.34 -3.25
C LYS A 243 -7.71 -12.08 -1.82
N LYS A 244 -6.95 -12.52 -0.83
CA LYS A 244 -7.34 -12.47 0.59
C LYS A 244 -6.92 -11.17 1.26
N SER A 245 -5.85 -10.54 0.76
CA SER A 245 -5.26 -9.38 1.40
C SER A 245 -5.13 -8.21 0.44
N PHE A 246 -5.67 -7.06 0.83
CA PHE A 246 -5.55 -5.85 0.04
C PHE A 246 -4.09 -5.36 -0.05
N PHE A 247 -3.26 -5.61 0.97
CA PHE A 247 -1.81 -5.33 0.91
C PHE A 247 -1.13 -6.10 -0.23
N ASN A 248 -1.30 -7.42 -0.28
CA ASN A 248 -0.74 -8.26 -1.36
C ASN A 248 -1.33 -7.91 -2.72
N LYS A 249 -2.61 -7.53 -2.77
CA LYS A 249 -3.25 -7.04 -4.00
C LYS A 249 -2.54 -5.79 -4.55
N ILE A 250 -2.10 -4.86 -3.70
CA ILE A 250 -1.33 -3.68 -4.14
C ILE A 250 0.01 -4.10 -4.75
N ILE A 251 0.75 -4.96 -4.05
CA ILE A 251 2.04 -5.47 -4.54
C ILE A 251 1.86 -6.17 -5.89
N ALA A 252 0.85 -7.05 -6.00
CA ALA A 252 0.53 -7.74 -7.25
C ALA A 252 0.18 -6.75 -8.37
N LEU A 253 -0.61 -5.70 -8.09
CA LEU A 253 -0.97 -4.70 -9.09
C LEU A 253 0.25 -3.95 -9.61
N VAL A 254 1.11 -3.47 -8.70
CA VAL A 254 2.32 -2.74 -9.08
C VAL A 254 3.28 -3.63 -9.88
N ARG A 255 3.41 -4.90 -9.49
CA ARG A 255 4.18 -5.89 -10.26
C ARG A 255 3.58 -6.06 -11.66
N GLN A 256 2.27 -6.16 -11.81
CA GLN A 256 1.62 -6.24 -13.13
C GLN A 256 1.83 -4.98 -13.98
N LEU A 257 1.84 -3.78 -13.39
CA LEU A 257 2.19 -2.56 -14.11
C LEU A 257 3.61 -2.63 -14.70
N ASP A 258 4.57 -3.15 -13.95
CA ASP A 258 5.94 -3.38 -14.43
C ASP A 258 5.94 -4.37 -15.62
N PHE A 259 5.24 -5.50 -15.48
CA PHE A 259 5.09 -6.49 -16.54
C PHE A 259 4.45 -5.94 -17.81
N HIS A 260 3.47 -5.05 -17.68
CA HIS A 260 2.85 -4.38 -18.82
C HIS A 260 3.66 -3.19 -19.36
N GLY A 261 4.87 -2.95 -18.86
CA GLY A 261 5.83 -1.99 -19.39
C GLY A 261 5.67 -0.56 -18.88
N PHE A 262 4.87 -0.36 -17.83
CA PHE A 262 4.70 0.94 -17.18
C PHE A 262 5.84 1.18 -16.17
N TYR A 263 6.78 2.05 -16.55
CA TYR A 263 7.99 2.37 -15.78
C TYR A 263 8.77 1.14 -15.26
N PRO A 264 9.15 0.19 -16.13
CA PRO A 264 9.76 -1.05 -15.68
C PRO A 264 11.12 -0.81 -15.02
N ASP A 265 11.42 -1.59 -13.99
CA ASP A 265 12.69 -1.49 -13.29
C ASP A 265 13.81 -2.27 -13.96
N LYS A 266 14.96 -1.61 -14.18
CA LYS A 266 16.10 -2.27 -14.78
C LYS A 266 16.81 -3.05 -13.68
N ILE A 267 16.82 -4.37 -13.80
CA ILE A 267 17.67 -5.23 -12.97
C ILE A 267 18.97 -5.42 -13.75
N GLU A 268 20.05 -4.89 -13.19
CA GLU A 268 21.43 -5.12 -13.62
C GLU A 268 22.07 -6.12 -12.65
N LYS A 269 23.19 -6.78 -13.02
CA LYS A 269 23.92 -7.65 -12.09
C LYS A 269 24.28 -6.88 -10.81
N GLY A 270 23.72 -7.29 -9.67
CA GLY A 270 23.86 -6.64 -8.36
C GLY A 270 22.74 -5.67 -7.97
N HIS A 271 21.76 -5.42 -8.86
CA HIS A 271 20.51 -4.73 -8.56
C HIS A 271 19.40 -5.76 -8.36
N HIS A 272 19.38 -6.37 -7.18
CA HIS A 272 18.53 -7.52 -6.86
C HIS A 272 17.02 -7.22 -7.01
N LEU A 273 16.26 -8.25 -7.39
CA LEU A 273 14.78 -8.28 -7.35
C LEU A 273 14.24 -7.78 -6.00
N ASP A 274 14.98 -8.00 -4.92
CA ASP A 274 14.69 -7.47 -3.59
C ASP A 274 14.48 -5.95 -3.58
N ASN A 275 15.23 -5.18 -4.38
CA ASN A 275 15.06 -3.72 -4.44
C ASN A 275 13.68 -3.38 -5.00
N VAL A 276 13.31 -4.03 -6.09
CA VAL A 276 12.04 -3.84 -6.79
C VAL A 276 10.88 -4.25 -5.89
N GLU A 277 10.98 -5.38 -5.21
CA GLU A 277 9.97 -5.83 -4.25
C GLU A 277 9.89 -4.92 -3.00
N THR A 278 11.02 -4.38 -2.53
CA THR A 278 11.03 -3.41 -1.42
C THR A 278 10.32 -2.11 -1.80
N ASP A 279 10.52 -1.62 -3.03
CA ASP A 279 9.78 -0.46 -3.55
C ASP A 279 8.26 -0.76 -3.61
N TYR A 280 7.86 -1.97 -4.00
CA TYR A 280 6.45 -2.38 -4.01
C TYR A 280 5.87 -2.43 -2.60
N GLU A 281 6.65 -2.90 -1.62
CA GLU A 281 6.26 -2.88 -0.22
C GLU A 281 6.08 -1.45 0.30
N HIS A 282 6.96 -0.50 -0.04
CA HIS A 282 6.79 0.91 0.30
C HIS A 282 5.45 1.45 -0.23
N ILE A 283 5.13 1.18 -1.51
CA ILE A 283 3.85 1.56 -2.12
C ILE A 283 2.67 0.93 -1.36
N ALA A 284 2.77 -0.34 -0.98
CA ALA A 284 1.71 -1.04 -0.26
C ALA A 284 1.52 -0.51 1.17
N TYR A 285 2.60 -0.29 1.93
CA TYR A 285 2.52 0.25 3.29
C TYR A 285 1.98 1.68 3.33
N ALA A 286 2.33 2.49 2.33
CA ALA A 286 1.86 3.86 2.21
C ALA A 286 0.34 3.97 2.06
N THR A 287 -0.35 2.89 1.66
CA THR A 287 -1.83 2.85 1.60
C THR A 287 -2.52 2.92 2.95
N SER A 288 -1.78 2.81 4.06
CA SER A 288 -2.29 3.05 5.42
C SER A 288 -2.24 4.53 5.85
N CYS A 289 -1.67 5.38 5.00
CA CYS A 289 -1.37 6.78 5.26
C CYS A 289 -2.12 7.71 4.29
N ASP A 290 -2.14 9.00 4.60
CA ASP A 290 -2.79 10.01 3.77
C ASP A 290 -1.91 10.46 2.60
N ILE A 291 -0.60 10.44 2.83
CA ILE A 291 0.41 10.98 1.92
C ILE A 291 1.55 9.98 1.82
N PHE A 292 1.98 9.72 0.59
CA PHE A 292 3.19 8.99 0.27
C PHE A 292 4.22 9.97 -0.33
N ILE A 293 5.35 10.17 0.35
CA ILE A 293 6.43 11.01 -0.15
C ILE A 293 7.56 10.13 -0.66
N VAL A 294 7.84 10.24 -1.96
CA VAL A 294 8.85 9.43 -2.66
C VAL A 294 9.59 10.28 -3.69
N ASN A 295 10.91 10.17 -3.74
CA ASN A 295 11.72 10.95 -4.68
C ASN A 295 12.10 10.17 -5.95
N ASP A 296 11.87 8.85 -5.99
CA ASP A 296 12.00 8.06 -7.20
C ASP A 296 10.79 8.26 -8.14
N ASN A 297 11.08 8.62 -9.40
CA ASN A 297 10.05 8.95 -10.38
C ASN A 297 9.24 7.73 -10.84
N LYS A 298 9.85 6.53 -10.88
CA LYS A 298 9.16 5.32 -11.31
C LYS A 298 8.24 4.81 -10.20
N THR A 299 8.74 4.71 -8.98
CA THR A 299 7.97 4.33 -7.78
C THR A 299 6.80 5.31 -7.61
N LYS A 300 7.03 6.61 -7.76
CA LYS A 300 5.97 7.63 -7.76
C LYS A 300 4.91 7.37 -8.83
N ALA A 301 5.31 7.15 -10.08
CA ALA A 301 4.38 6.94 -11.19
C ALA A 301 3.55 5.66 -11.01
N LYS A 302 4.20 4.56 -10.61
CA LYS A 302 3.57 3.27 -10.29
C LYS A 302 2.56 3.41 -9.16
N ALA A 303 2.95 4.05 -8.05
CA ALA A 303 2.07 4.30 -6.91
C ALA A 303 0.85 5.13 -7.31
N ALA A 304 1.06 6.24 -8.01
CA ALA A 304 -0.03 7.13 -8.43
C ALA A 304 -1.07 6.38 -9.30
N LEU A 305 -0.61 5.62 -10.30
CA LEU A 305 -1.51 4.87 -11.17
C LEU A 305 -2.21 3.71 -10.43
N ALA A 306 -1.48 2.97 -9.57
CA ALA A 306 -2.07 1.90 -8.77
C ALA A 306 -3.16 2.42 -7.83
N TYR A 307 -2.93 3.59 -7.22
CA TYR A 307 -3.89 4.22 -6.33
C TYR A 307 -5.11 4.74 -7.10
N GLU A 308 -4.92 5.29 -8.30
CA GLU A 308 -6.01 5.68 -9.19
C GLU A 308 -6.89 4.47 -9.60
N LEU A 309 -6.25 3.40 -10.07
CA LEU A 309 -6.90 2.14 -10.47
C LEU A 309 -7.76 1.54 -9.34
N LEU A 310 -7.27 1.62 -8.11
CA LEU A 310 -7.95 1.09 -6.92
C LEU A 310 -8.80 2.13 -6.18
N LYS A 311 -8.92 3.35 -6.73
CA LYS A 311 -9.68 4.48 -6.15
C LYS A 311 -9.27 4.80 -4.72
N LEU A 312 -7.97 4.77 -4.45
CA LEU A 312 -7.37 5.07 -3.16
C LEU A 312 -7.09 6.56 -3.02
N ASN A 313 -7.48 7.13 -1.87
CA ASN A 313 -7.26 8.52 -1.54
C ASN A 313 -5.91 8.73 -0.83
N VAL A 314 -4.82 8.36 -1.49
CA VAL A 314 -3.44 8.59 -0.99
C VAL A 314 -2.74 9.54 -1.94
N ARG A 315 -2.22 10.66 -1.41
CA ARG A 315 -1.50 11.63 -2.23
C ARG A 315 -0.05 11.20 -2.41
N VAL A 316 0.37 10.97 -3.66
CA VAL A 316 1.76 10.63 -4.00
C VAL A 316 2.50 11.86 -4.50
N VAL A 317 3.58 12.26 -3.83
CA VAL A 317 4.33 13.48 -4.12
C VAL A 317 5.83 13.30 -3.88
N THR A 318 6.64 14.11 -4.55
CA THR A 318 8.06 14.30 -4.21
C THR A 318 8.22 15.24 -3.01
N PRO A 319 9.40 15.26 -2.37
CA PRO A 319 9.71 16.25 -1.32
C PRO A 319 9.40 17.69 -1.73
N LYS A 320 9.85 18.09 -2.93
CA LYS A 320 9.65 19.44 -3.46
C LYS A 320 8.18 19.75 -3.69
N GLU A 321 7.44 18.86 -4.35
CA GLU A 321 6.01 19.06 -4.59
C GLU A 321 5.20 19.13 -3.30
N TYR A 322 5.60 18.38 -2.27
CA TYR A 322 4.92 18.44 -0.97
C TYR A 322 5.15 19.77 -0.27
N VAL A 323 6.40 20.26 -0.26
CA VAL A 323 6.74 21.58 0.27
C VAL A 323 5.94 22.67 -0.45
N GLU A 324 5.98 22.70 -1.78
CA GLU A 324 5.23 23.65 -2.59
C GLU A 324 3.71 23.55 -2.35
N PHE A 325 3.20 22.32 -2.20
CA PHE A 325 1.80 22.09 -1.88
C PHE A 325 1.42 22.70 -0.54
N ILE A 326 2.19 22.45 0.52
CA ILE A 326 1.90 22.99 1.85
C ILE A 326 2.03 24.51 1.85
N GLU A 327 3.07 25.07 1.26
CA GLU A 327 3.27 26.53 1.22
C GLU A 327 2.17 27.26 0.43
N LYS A 328 1.63 26.64 -0.62
CA LYS A 328 0.52 27.20 -1.40
C LYS A 328 -0.85 27.02 -0.75
N ASN A 329 -1.05 25.94 0.01
CA ASN A 329 -2.38 25.52 0.49
C ASN A 329 -2.54 25.57 2.01
N SER A 330 -1.54 26.03 2.76
CA SER A 330 -1.66 26.26 4.20
C SER A 330 -2.59 27.44 4.44
N ALA A 331 -3.89 27.16 4.49
CA ALA A 331 -4.83 28.05 5.16
C ALA A 331 -4.52 27.95 6.66
N GLU A 332 -3.76 28.89 7.20
CA GLU A 332 -3.61 29.02 8.64
C GLU A 332 -4.97 29.40 9.22
N ILE A 333 -5.70 28.39 9.70
CA ILE A 333 -6.94 28.60 10.43
C ILE A 333 -6.53 29.13 11.81
N GLU A 334 -6.49 30.45 11.96
CA GLU A 334 -6.00 31.13 13.16
C GLU A 334 -6.97 31.02 14.34
N ASN A 335 -8.28 31.01 14.04
CA ASN A 335 -9.34 31.05 15.05
C ASN A 335 -10.63 30.38 14.54
N GLY A 336 -11.61 30.26 15.43
CA GLY A 336 -12.90 29.64 15.11
C GLY A 336 -13.68 30.35 13.99
N GLN A 337 -13.66 31.68 13.93
CA GLN A 337 -14.35 32.41 12.86
C GLN A 337 -13.72 32.11 11.50
N HIS A 338 -12.38 32.12 11.41
CA HIS A 338 -11.67 31.73 10.19
C HIS A 338 -11.99 30.29 9.76
N LEU A 339 -12.16 29.37 10.71
CA LEU A 339 -12.59 27.99 10.40
C LEU A 339 -13.97 28.01 9.74
N VAL A 340 -14.93 28.71 10.33
CA VAL A 340 -16.31 28.80 9.80
C VAL A 340 -16.31 29.41 8.40
N ASP A 341 -15.61 30.54 8.22
CA ASP A 341 -15.53 31.23 6.93
C ASP A 341 -14.92 30.31 5.85
N TYR A 342 -13.85 29.59 6.18
CA TYR A 342 -13.23 28.62 5.28
C TYR A 342 -14.21 27.50 4.89
N LEU A 343 -14.98 26.96 5.84
CA LEU A 343 -15.93 25.88 5.58
C LEU A 343 -17.09 26.30 4.68
N PHE A 344 -17.54 27.55 4.78
CA PHE A 344 -18.57 28.11 3.90
C PHE A 344 -18.03 28.62 2.56
N TRP A 345 -16.71 28.78 2.42
CA TRP A 345 -16.07 29.07 1.13
C TRP A 345 -15.94 27.83 0.23
N ILE A 346 -15.63 26.65 0.78
CA ILE A 346 -15.48 25.39 0.02
C ILE A 346 -16.60 25.11 -1.02
N PRO A 347 -17.91 25.20 -0.70
CA PRO A 347 -18.98 24.83 -1.64
C PRO A 347 -19.16 25.83 -2.79
N THR A 348 -18.40 26.94 -2.81
CA THR A 348 -18.34 27.84 -3.97
C THR A 348 -17.50 27.27 -5.12
N THR A 349 -16.84 26.12 -4.90
CA THR A 349 -16.12 25.35 -5.91
C THR A 349 -16.99 24.25 -6.52
N GLU A 350 -16.59 23.66 -7.65
CA GLU A 350 -17.33 22.53 -8.21
C GLU A 350 -17.29 21.31 -7.25
N PRO A 351 -18.43 20.62 -7.04
CA PRO A 351 -18.48 19.44 -6.19
C PRO A 351 -17.64 18.32 -6.80
N THR A 352 -16.83 17.69 -5.96
CA THR A 352 -15.95 16.59 -6.42
C THR A 352 -16.67 15.25 -6.48
N LEU A 353 -17.77 15.09 -5.75
CA LEU A 353 -18.54 13.85 -5.65
C LEU A 353 -19.90 14.06 -4.98
N GLU A 354 -20.79 13.07 -5.15
CA GLU A 354 -22.06 12.96 -4.43
C GLU A 354 -22.01 11.77 -3.47
N ILE A 355 -22.25 11.99 -2.17
CA ILE A 355 -22.34 10.94 -1.15
C ILE A 355 -23.71 10.98 -0.50
N ASN A 356 -24.45 9.87 -0.58
CA ASN A 356 -25.75 9.71 0.08
C ASN A 356 -26.72 10.89 -0.19
N GLY A 357 -26.76 11.38 -1.44
CA GLY A 357 -27.59 12.52 -1.83
C GLY A 357 -27.10 13.88 -1.34
N ARG A 358 -25.79 14.02 -1.02
CA ARG A 358 -25.16 15.26 -0.58
C ARG A 358 -24.01 15.63 -1.51
N ASN A 359 -23.90 16.93 -1.81
CA ASN A 359 -22.70 17.46 -2.47
C ASN A 359 -21.52 17.35 -1.50
N ALA A 360 -20.41 16.80 -1.99
CA ALA A 360 -19.19 16.62 -1.22
C ALA A 360 -17.97 17.14 -2.00
N HIS A 361 -17.05 17.74 -1.24
CA HIS A 361 -15.85 18.40 -1.73
C HIS A 361 -14.64 17.81 -1.01
N TYR A 362 -13.64 17.36 -1.77
CA TYR A 362 -12.32 17.08 -1.20
C TYR A 362 -11.66 18.38 -0.74
N ILE A 363 -11.02 18.31 0.42
CA ILE A 363 -10.29 19.44 1.00
C ILE A 363 -8.79 19.13 0.92
N PRO A 364 -8.03 19.83 0.05
CA PRO A 364 -6.63 19.49 -0.19
C PRO A 364 -5.73 19.59 1.04
N SER A 365 -6.02 20.54 1.95
CA SER A 365 -5.14 20.98 3.05
C SER A 365 -5.43 20.35 4.42
N PHE A 366 -6.31 19.34 4.49
CA PHE A 366 -6.73 18.68 5.74
C PHE A 366 -7.19 19.66 6.85
N VAL A 367 -8.48 19.98 6.89
CA VAL A 367 -9.04 20.82 7.96
C VAL A 367 -8.79 20.20 9.32
N LEU A 368 -8.33 21.02 10.27
CA LEU A 368 -7.90 20.60 11.61
C LEU A 368 -6.82 19.49 11.58
N ASN A 369 -6.01 19.45 10.51
CA ASN A 369 -5.01 18.41 10.26
C ASN A 369 -5.62 16.99 10.24
N TYR A 370 -6.88 16.82 9.86
CA TYR A 370 -7.49 15.49 9.82
C TYR A 370 -8.53 15.36 8.70
N PHE A 371 -9.49 16.28 8.62
CA PHE A 371 -10.62 16.16 7.71
C PHE A 371 -10.21 16.55 6.28
N ASN A 372 -10.31 15.62 5.34
CA ASN A 372 -10.00 15.84 3.92
C ASN A 372 -11.27 15.90 3.05
N MET A 373 -12.46 15.95 3.65
CA MET A 373 -13.73 16.02 2.95
C MET A 373 -14.75 16.83 3.72
N ALA A 374 -15.47 17.71 3.01
CA ALA A 374 -16.66 18.42 3.49
C ALA A 374 -17.87 17.97 2.69
N SER A 375 -19.02 17.79 3.35
CA SER A 375 -20.30 17.51 2.71
C SER A 375 -21.39 18.43 3.23
N TYR A 376 -22.32 18.79 2.32
CA TYR A 376 -23.33 19.81 2.54
C TYR A 376 -24.71 19.18 2.36
N PRO A 377 -25.49 19.00 3.44
CA PRO A 377 -26.85 18.49 3.36
C PRO A 377 -27.75 19.45 2.58
N ILE A 378 -28.45 18.95 1.56
CA ILE A 378 -29.35 19.75 0.71
C ILE A 378 -30.51 20.34 1.52
N ASP A 379 -30.98 19.59 2.51
CA ASP A 379 -32.07 19.95 3.42
C ASP A 379 -31.67 20.94 4.52
N ASN A 380 -30.36 21.12 4.75
CA ASN A 380 -29.84 22.07 5.73
C ASN A 380 -28.57 22.77 5.22
N PRO A 381 -28.70 23.83 4.41
CA PRO A 381 -27.56 24.52 3.79
C PRO A 381 -26.68 25.28 4.79
N LYS A 382 -27.12 25.41 6.05
CA LYS A 382 -26.32 25.96 7.16
C LYS A 382 -25.55 24.89 7.92
N SER A 383 -25.70 23.62 7.55
CA SER A 383 -25.00 22.51 8.15
C SER A 383 -23.83 22.08 7.28
N ILE A 384 -22.71 21.75 7.93
CA ILE A 384 -21.51 21.24 7.26
C ILE A 384 -21.06 20.00 8.00
N ILE A 385 -20.77 18.94 7.25
CA ILE A 385 -20.24 17.70 7.79
C ILE A 385 -18.82 17.51 7.27
N LEU A 386 -17.86 17.64 8.17
CA LEU A 386 -16.48 17.27 7.94
C LEU A 386 -16.26 15.80 8.28
N GLN A 387 -15.58 15.13 7.36
CA GLN A 387 -15.28 13.71 7.44
C GLN A 387 -13.92 13.44 6.80
N LYS A 388 -13.38 12.26 7.08
CA LYS A 388 -12.17 11.78 6.45
C LYS A 388 -12.54 10.70 5.45
N MET A 389 -12.33 10.94 4.17
CA MET A 389 -12.42 9.90 3.16
C MET A 389 -11.20 9.01 3.29
N ASP A 390 -11.45 7.79 3.71
CA ASP A 390 -10.43 6.83 4.05
C ASP A 390 -10.10 5.85 2.94
N THR A 391 -8.91 5.27 3.02
CA THR A 391 -8.53 4.12 2.20
C THR A 391 -8.98 2.81 2.86
N PRO A 392 -9.38 1.78 2.10
CA PRO A 392 -9.74 0.47 2.63
C PRO A 392 -8.67 -0.17 3.53
N ASN A 393 -7.41 0.23 3.36
CA ASN A 393 -6.25 -0.30 4.07
C ASN A 393 -5.86 0.46 5.34
N ARG A 394 -6.64 1.46 5.75
CA ARG A 394 -6.27 2.21 6.95
C ARG A 394 -6.48 1.38 8.21
N VAL A 395 -5.40 1.26 8.96
CA VAL A 395 -5.38 0.60 10.26
C VAL A 395 -5.93 1.58 11.29
N GLY A 396 -7.25 1.58 11.47
CA GLY A 396 -7.99 2.25 12.54
C GLY A 396 -7.73 3.74 12.72
N ILE A 397 -8.15 4.27 13.88
CA ILE A 397 -7.82 5.63 14.35
C ILE A 397 -6.97 5.56 15.60
N PHE A 398 -5.95 6.41 15.67
CA PHE A 398 -5.16 6.65 16.86
C PHE A 398 -5.87 7.62 17.80
N VAL A 399 -5.79 7.35 19.11
CA VAL A 399 -6.27 8.27 20.16
C VAL A 399 -5.70 9.67 19.98
N LYS A 400 -4.40 9.78 19.67
CA LYS A 400 -3.74 11.07 19.37
C LYS A 400 -4.37 11.84 18.22
N GLU A 401 -4.95 11.17 17.21
CA GLU A 401 -5.66 11.85 16.13
C GLU A 401 -6.93 12.53 16.65
N ILE A 402 -7.64 11.91 17.59
CA ILE A 402 -8.85 12.46 18.23
C ILE A 402 -8.46 13.60 19.17
N GLU A 403 -7.45 13.38 20.02
CA GLU A 403 -6.94 14.38 20.96
C GLU A 403 -6.48 15.64 20.24
N ALA A 404 -5.72 15.52 19.15
CA ALA A 404 -5.28 16.67 18.37
C ALA A 404 -6.45 17.49 17.77
N ILE A 405 -7.55 16.84 17.37
CA ILE A 405 -8.76 17.56 16.92
C ILE A 405 -9.43 18.26 18.10
N LYS A 406 -9.57 17.56 19.24
CA LYS A 406 -10.17 18.09 20.46
C LYS A 406 -9.41 19.32 20.96
N GLU A 407 -8.10 19.26 21.05
CA GLU A 407 -7.24 20.36 21.47
C GLU A 407 -7.38 21.58 20.56
N LYS A 408 -7.43 21.39 19.24
CA LYS A 408 -7.69 22.49 18.29
C LYS A 408 -9.07 23.11 18.44
N LEU A 409 -10.11 22.30 18.66
CA LEU A 409 -11.45 22.84 18.89
C LEU A 409 -11.51 23.60 20.21
N ILE A 410 -10.84 23.12 21.25
CA ILE A 410 -10.74 23.82 22.54
C ILE A 410 -9.97 25.14 22.39
N SER A 411 -8.89 25.18 21.62
CA SER A 411 -8.14 26.42 21.41
C SER A 411 -8.95 27.48 20.65
N PHE A 412 -9.86 27.07 19.76
CA PHE A 412 -10.71 27.99 19.00
C PHE A 412 -11.96 28.46 19.75
N TYR A 413 -12.59 27.58 20.52
CA TYR A 413 -13.94 27.78 21.05
C TYR A 413 -14.04 27.71 22.58
N GLY A 414 -12.93 27.43 23.26
CA GLY A 414 -12.89 27.30 24.72
C GLY A 414 -13.33 25.91 25.20
N THR A 415 -13.79 25.83 26.45
CA THR A 415 -14.07 24.55 27.09
C THR A 415 -15.26 23.82 26.46
N GLN A 416 -15.11 22.50 26.37
CA GLN A 416 -16.14 21.58 25.88
C GLN A 416 -17.44 21.72 26.69
N LEU A 417 -18.56 21.86 25.99
CA LEU A 417 -19.86 22.08 26.63
C LEU A 417 -20.42 20.82 27.28
N LYS A 418 -20.32 19.68 26.58
CA LYS A 418 -20.83 18.36 27.01
C LYS A 418 -20.02 17.23 26.39
N GLU A 419 -19.90 16.13 27.12
CA GLU A 419 -19.36 14.85 26.65
C GLU A 419 -20.38 13.75 26.91
N PHE A 420 -20.63 12.89 25.93
CA PHE A 420 -21.50 11.74 26.05
C PHE A 420 -20.78 10.49 25.54
N GLY A 421 -20.81 9.40 26.31
CA GLY A 421 -20.16 8.13 25.97
C GLY A 421 -18.66 8.09 26.35
N ASN A 422 -18.08 6.89 26.35
CA ASN A 422 -16.64 6.66 26.54
C ASN A 422 -16.13 5.83 25.36
N VAL A 423 -15.04 6.27 24.73
CA VAL A 423 -14.22 5.38 23.90
C VAL A 423 -13.34 4.58 24.86
N GLY A 424 -13.29 3.24 24.70
CA GLY A 424 -12.45 2.39 25.57
C GLY A 424 -10.96 2.77 25.50
N GLU A 425 -10.21 2.45 26.56
CA GLU A 425 -8.76 2.74 26.67
C GLU A 425 -7.88 1.96 25.68
N ASP A 426 -8.45 0.99 24.97
CA ASP A 426 -7.72 0.18 24.01
C ASP A 426 -7.22 1.06 22.84
N THR A 427 -5.90 1.12 22.70
CA THR A 427 -5.07 2.04 21.89
C THR A 427 -5.36 2.06 20.37
N TYR A 428 -6.39 1.35 19.92
CA TYR A 428 -6.78 1.21 18.52
C TYR A 428 -8.30 1.15 18.41
N LEU A 429 -8.90 2.17 17.80
CA LEU A 429 -10.23 2.03 17.23
C LEU A 429 -10.10 1.20 15.95
N ILE A 430 -10.13 -0.12 16.11
CA ILE A 430 -10.02 -1.08 15.01
C ILE A 430 -11.28 -0.98 14.14
N ALA A 431 -11.19 -0.25 13.02
CA ALA A 431 -12.27 -0.19 12.04
C ALA A 431 -12.21 -1.40 11.11
N TRP A 432 -13.18 -2.30 11.21
CA TRP A 432 -13.43 -3.31 10.18
C TRP A 432 -14.79 -3.03 9.51
N LEU A 433 -14.73 -2.48 8.30
CA LEU A 433 -15.75 -2.44 7.24
C LEU A 433 -17.19 -2.17 7.71
N THR A 434 -17.50 -0.88 7.86
CA THR A 434 -18.85 -0.36 7.59
C THR A 434 -18.88 0.24 6.18
N ASP A 435 -20.02 0.15 5.50
CA ASP A 435 -20.21 0.76 4.18
C ASP A 435 -20.10 2.30 4.21
N GLU A 436 -20.16 2.89 5.41
CA GLU A 436 -19.79 4.28 5.68
C GLU A 436 -18.49 4.34 6.48
N LEU A 437 -17.38 4.69 5.82
CA LEU A 437 -16.03 4.86 6.41
C LEU A 437 -15.88 6.22 7.13
N VAL A 438 -16.85 6.60 7.97
CA VAL A 438 -16.76 7.84 8.76
C VAL A 438 -16.66 7.50 10.23
N LEU A 439 -15.43 7.47 10.73
CA LEU A 439 -15.14 7.11 12.12
C LEU A 439 -14.99 8.34 13.03
N ILE A 440 -14.52 9.48 12.50
CA ILE A 440 -14.62 10.80 13.14
C ILE A 440 -15.39 11.71 12.21
N LYS A 441 -16.42 12.35 12.74
CA LYS A 441 -17.27 13.31 12.05
C LYS A 441 -17.33 14.59 12.87
N LEU A 442 -17.14 15.73 12.22
CA LEU A 442 -17.38 17.04 12.83
C LEU A 442 -18.53 17.73 12.10
N GLN A 443 -19.61 18.02 12.81
CA GLN A 443 -20.80 18.66 12.27
C GLN A 443 -20.96 20.07 12.84
N LEU A 444 -21.02 21.07 11.95
CA LEU A 444 -21.47 22.42 12.31
C LEU A 444 -22.97 22.50 12.05
N SER A 445 -23.78 22.85 13.05
CA SER A 445 -25.21 23.11 12.89
C SER A 445 -25.68 24.13 13.92
N GLU A 446 -26.46 25.11 13.47
CA GLU A 446 -27.02 26.18 14.34
C GLU A 446 -25.95 26.88 15.20
N GLY A 447 -24.76 27.07 14.64
CA GLY A 447 -23.64 27.70 15.34
C GLY A 447 -22.99 26.85 16.42
N ASN A 448 -23.24 25.54 16.46
CA ASN A 448 -22.55 24.62 17.38
C ASN A 448 -21.79 23.56 16.59
N PHE A 449 -20.58 23.24 17.03
CA PHE A 449 -19.80 22.11 16.53
C PHE A 449 -20.07 20.86 17.35
N THR A 450 -20.39 19.76 16.68
CA THR A 450 -20.55 18.44 17.28
C THR A 450 -19.51 17.50 16.70
N LEU A 451 -18.54 17.09 17.52
CA LEU A 451 -17.55 16.06 17.18
C LEU A 451 -18.10 14.70 17.62
N GLU A 452 -18.33 13.83 16.66
CA GLU A 452 -18.80 12.46 16.85
C GLU A 452 -17.66 11.50 16.50
N VAL A 453 -17.26 10.67 17.46
CA VAL A 453 -16.31 9.59 17.26
C VAL A 453 -17.09 8.29 17.37
N SER A 454 -17.10 7.51 16.29
CA SER A 454 -17.79 6.22 16.21
C SER A 454 -16.79 5.07 16.25
N GLN A 455 -16.95 4.16 17.21
CA GLN A 455 -16.22 2.89 17.24
C GLN A 455 -17.04 1.82 16.53
N CYS A 456 -16.49 1.25 15.46
CA CYS A 456 -17.08 0.12 14.75
C CYS A 456 -16.46 -1.19 15.25
N LYS A 457 -17.20 -2.03 15.98
CA LYS A 457 -16.74 -3.37 16.38
C LYS A 457 -16.98 -4.37 15.25
N LYS A 458 -16.00 -5.25 14.96
CA LYS A 458 -16.17 -6.39 14.05
C LYS A 458 -17.22 -7.34 14.63
N MET A 459 -18.35 -7.51 13.93
CA MET A 459 -19.34 -8.53 14.28
C MET A 459 -18.80 -9.93 13.98
N THR A 460 -18.84 -10.81 14.97
CA THR A 460 -18.58 -12.25 14.83
C THR A 460 -19.59 -12.88 13.87
N ARG A 461 -19.26 -14.06 13.33
CA ARG A 461 -20.17 -14.84 12.46
C ARG A 461 -21.51 -15.14 13.16
N TYR A 462 -21.48 -15.29 14.48
CA TYR A 462 -22.63 -15.50 15.35
C TYR A 462 -23.48 -14.23 15.52
N GLU A 463 -22.86 -13.06 15.73
CA GLU A 463 -23.57 -11.78 15.82
C GLU A 463 -24.21 -11.39 14.47
N LYS A 464 -23.56 -11.71 13.34
CA LYS A 464 -24.15 -11.53 11.99
C LYS A 464 -25.40 -12.37 11.78
N PHE A 465 -25.42 -13.59 12.33
CA PHE A 465 -26.57 -14.50 12.29
C PHE A 465 -27.74 -14.02 13.17
N ILE A 466 -27.45 -13.33 14.28
CA ILE A 466 -28.49 -12.73 15.13
C ILE A 466 -29.04 -11.43 14.51
N ALA A 467 -28.19 -10.65 13.83
CA ALA A 467 -28.57 -9.37 13.24
C ALA A 467 -29.36 -9.48 11.93
N SER A 468 -29.41 -10.64 11.28
CA SER A 468 -30.21 -10.85 10.05
C SER A 468 -31.73 -10.75 10.25
N GLY A 469 -32.20 -10.37 11.44
CA GLY A 469 -33.59 -10.02 11.72
C GLY A 469 -33.84 -8.65 12.38
N LYS A 470 -32.80 -7.92 12.85
CA LYS A 470 -32.95 -6.60 13.49
C LYS A 470 -31.67 -5.75 13.32
N SER A 471 -31.84 -4.52 12.86
CA SER A 471 -30.82 -3.45 12.88
C SER A 471 -30.39 -3.18 14.32
N ILE A 472 -29.31 -3.83 14.77
CA ILE A 472 -28.64 -3.51 16.02
C ILE A 472 -27.17 -3.30 15.68
N ILE A 473 -26.83 -2.09 15.25
CA ILE A 473 -25.46 -1.62 15.27
C ILE A 473 -25.15 -1.29 16.72
N GLY A 474 -24.33 -2.09 17.40
CA GLY A 474 -23.72 -1.71 18.66
C GLY A 474 -22.68 -0.61 18.43
N LYS A 475 -23.12 0.59 18.05
CA LYS A 475 -22.26 1.79 17.97
C LYS A 475 -21.98 2.24 19.39
N VAL A 476 -20.72 2.14 19.81
CA VAL A 476 -20.23 2.94 20.93
C VAL A 476 -19.76 4.25 20.31
N SER A 477 -20.49 5.33 20.58
CA SER A 477 -20.17 6.66 20.05
C SER A 477 -19.85 7.61 21.19
N GLN A 478 -18.77 8.37 21.05
CA GLN A 478 -18.49 9.52 21.90
C GLN A 478 -18.90 10.79 21.16
N ILE A 479 -19.71 11.63 21.79
CA ILE A 479 -20.20 12.89 21.22
C ILE A 479 -19.74 14.05 22.10
N MET A 480 -19.06 15.01 21.49
CA MET A 480 -18.56 16.22 22.13
C MET A 480 -19.15 17.45 21.47
N ARG A 481 -19.57 18.46 22.25
CA ARG A 481 -20.15 19.71 21.74
C ARG A 481 -19.31 20.93 22.10
N PHE A 482 -19.15 21.84 21.15
CA PHE A 482 -18.43 23.11 21.26
C PHE A 482 -19.32 24.25 20.72
N ARG A 483 -19.16 25.46 21.24
CA ARG A 483 -19.96 26.64 20.86
C ARG A 483 -19.17 27.59 19.99
#